data_AF-A0A853F1K2-F1
#
_entry.id   AF-A0A853F1K2-F1
#
_cell.length_a   1.000
_cell.length_b   1.000
_cell.length_c   1.000
_cell.angle_alpha   90.00
_cell.angle_beta   90.00
_cell.angle_gamma   90.00
#
_symmetry.space_group_name_H-M   'P 1'
#
loop_
_entity.id
_entity.type
_entity.pdbx_description
1 polymer ?
#
loop_
_entity_poly.entity_id
_entity_poly.type
_entity_poly.pdbx_seq_one_letter_code
_entity_poly.pdbx_strand_id
1 'polypeptide(L)'
;MGNASAPTLADIDGDGDLDLVVGEENHTLKYYQNTGTTSNPAYEAKTGGSNPFNGINAGFFPKPTLADIDGDGDLDLVVGENDGTLKYYQNTGTTSNPAYEAKTGDSNPFDGIDVRDFSSPSLADIDGDGDLDLVVGEFYGTLKYYQNTGTTSNPAYEVKTGDSNPFNGIDVGYYSHNPGRY
;
A
#
# COMPACT_ATOMS: atom_id res chain seq x y z
N MET A 1 -14.96 -4.36 -15.94
CA MET A 1 -14.28 -3.92 -14.70
C MET A 1 -13.81 -5.20 -14.02
N GLY A 2 -12.52 -5.30 -13.71
CA GLY A 2 -11.90 -6.54 -13.20
C GLY A 2 -12.51 -6.92 -11.86
N ASN A 3 -12.66 -8.23 -11.63
CA ASN A 3 -13.03 -8.73 -10.31
C ASN A 3 -11.86 -8.39 -9.35
N ALA A 4 -12.13 -7.99 -8.11
CA ALA A 4 -11.11 -7.58 -7.12
C ALA A 4 -10.23 -6.36 -7.52
N SER A 5 -10.88 -5.22 -7.73
CA SER A 5 -10.21 -3.91 -7.77
C SER A 5 -10.00 -3.37 -6.34
N ALA A 6 -8.78 -2.90 -6.07
CA ALA A 6 -8.43 -2.22 -4.82
C ALA A 6 -8.02 -0.77 -5.13
N PRO A 7 -8.92 0.20 -4.94
CA PRO A 7 -8.60 1.61 -5.14
C PRO A 7 -7.85 2.19 -3.93
N THR A 8 -6.89 3.07 -4.18
CA THR A 8 -6.30 3.97 -3.19
C THR A 8 -6.23 5.38 -3.75
N LEU A 9 -6.35 6.38 -2.87
CA LEU A 9 -6.27 7.80 -3.21
C LEU A 9 -5.06 8.41 -2.50
N ALA A 10 -4.24 9.13 -3.25
CA ALA A 10 -3.08 9.86 -2.73
C ALA A 10 -2.68 10.96 -3.73
N ASP A 11 -1.95 11.98 -3.25
CA ASP A 11 -1.36 13.02 -4.10
C ASP A 11 -0.05 12.48 -4.69
N ILE A 12 -0.11 11.88 -5.89
CA ILE A 12 1.00 11.10 -6.48
C ILE A 12 2.02 12.00 -7.15
N ASP A 13 1.56 13.11 -7.70
CA ASP A 13 2.41 14.07 -8.41
C ASP A 13 2.63 15.39 -7.65
N GLY A 14 2.21 15.45 -6.39
CA GLY A 14 2.54 16.52 -5.45
C GLY A 14 1.87 17.85 -5.79
N ASP A 15 0.76 17.84 -6.53
CA ASP A 15 0.05 19.05 -6.95
C ASP A 15 -1.01 19.50 -5.93
N GLY A 16 -1.19 18.75 -4.85
CA GLY A 16 -2.06 19.05 -3.73
C GLY A 16 -3.49 18.52 -3.90
N ASP A 17 -3.76 17.73 -4.94
CA ASP A 17 -5.02 17.04 -5.10
C ASP A 17 -4.85 15.50 -5.13
N LEU A 18 -5.96 14.77 -4.96
CA LEU A 18 -5.89 13.31 -4.80
C LEU A 18 -6.11 12.60 -6.13
N ASP A 19 -5.09 11.89 -6.57
CA ASP A 19 -5.14 10.95 -7.69
C ASP A 19 -5.68 9.59 -7.24
N LEU A 20 -6.05 8.77 -8.23
CA LEU A 20 -6.57 7.42 -8.02
C LEU A 20 -5.62 6.37 -8.59
N VAL A 21 -5.24 5.41 -7.75
CA VAL A 21 -4.53 4.19 -8.14
C VAL A 21 -5.44 2.99 -7.93
N VAL A 22 -5.51 2.09 -8.91
CA VAL A 22 -6.35 0.89 -8.84
C VAL A 22 -5.51 -0.34 -9.13
N GLY A 23 -5.46 -1.26 -8.18
CA GLY A 23 -4.93 -2.60 -8.42
C GLY A 23 -5.84 -3.43 -9.33
N GLU A 24 -5.26 -4.09 -10.34
CA GLU A 24 -5.97 -5.03 -11.20
C GLU A 24 -5.37 -6.45 -11.11
N GLU A 25 -6.21 -7.48 -11.30
CA GLU A 25 -5.86 -8.90 -11.14
C GLU A 25 -4.56 -9.34 -11.87
N ASN A 26 -4.15 -8.61 -12.92
CA ASN A 26 -3.07 -8.99 -13.83
C ASN A 26 -1.73 -8.31 -13.53
N HIS A 27 -1.36 -8.12 -12.25
CA HIS A 27 -0.08 -7.53 -11.83
C HIS A 27 0.12 -6.04 -12.12
N THR A 28 -0.93 -5.34 -12.53
CA THR A 28 -0.83 -3.95 -12.97
C THR A 28 -1.54 -3.01 -12.00
N LEU A 29 -0.94 -1.84 -11.81
CA LEU A 29 -1.61 -0.69 -11.21
C LEU A 29 -2.05 0.26 -12.31
N LYS A 30 -3.34 0.60 -12.32
CA LYS A 30 -3.87 1.70 -13.14
C LYS A 30 -3.74 2.99 -12.38
N TYR A 31 -3.32 4.03 -13.09
CA TYR A 31 -3.21 5.38 -12.57
C TYR A 31 -4.18 6.31 -13.29
N TYR A 32 -4.92 7.07 -12.50
CA TYR A 32 -5.82 8.12 -12.94
C TYR A 32 -5.41 9.40 -12.22
N GLN A 33 -4.74 10.29 -12.94
CA GLN A 33 -4.40 11.61 -12.41
C GLN A 33 -5.68 12.42 -12.27
N ASN A 34 -5.86 13.11 -11.17
CA ASN A 34 -6.86 14.16 -11.08
C ASN A 34 -6.29 15.43 -11.74
N THR A 35 -6.85 15.77 -12.88
CA THR A 35 -6.49 16.96 -13.67
C THR A 35 -7.37 18.17 -13.35
N GLY A 36 -8.23 18.03 -12.34
CA GLY A 36 -9.19 19.02 -11.90
C GLY A 36 -8.65 19.88 -10.76
N THR A 37 -9.39 19.91 -9.66
CA THR A 37 -8.95 20.49 -8.38
C THR A 37 -9.53 19.65 -7.25
N THR A 38 -9.03 19.80 -6.03
CA THR A 38 -9.60 19.16 -4.82
C THR A 38 -11.11 19.39 -4.67
N SER A 39 -11.63 20.54 -5.11
CA SER A 39 -13.06 20.90 -5.00
C SER A 39 -13.92 20.47 -6.18
N ASN A 40 -13.31 20.12 -7.31
CA ASN A 40 -13.98 19.70 -8.54
C ASN A 40 -13.07 18.71 -9.29
N PRO A 41 -12.98 17.45 -8.84
CA PRO A 41 -12.02 16.49 -9.37
C PRO A 41 -12.41 16.01 -10.77
N ALA A 42 -11.40 15.77 -11.61
CA ALA A 42 -11.55 15.28 -12.97
C ALA A 42 -10.43 14.28 -13.32
N TYR A 43 -10.78 12.99 -13.35
CA TYR A 43 -9.79 11.92 -13.49
C TYR A 43 -9.48 11.56 -14.94
N GLU A 44 -8.20 11.57 -15.30
CA GLU A 44 -7.68 11.13 -16.61
C GLU A 44 -6.78 9.91 -16.44
N ALA A 45 -7.07 8.83 -17.17
CA ALA A 45 -6.20 7.66 -17.18
C ALA A 45 -4.86 7.97 -17.84
N LYS A 46 -3.75 7.75 -17.12
CA LYS A 46 -2.41 7.83 -17.69
C LYS A 46 -1.88 6.44 -18.02
N THR A 47 -1.10 6.34 -19.09
CA THR A 47 -0.60 5.06 -19.61
C THR A 47 0.82 5.20 -20.13
N GLY A 48 1.52 4.06 -20.32
CA GLY A 48 2.91 4.06 -20.79
C GLY A 48 3.81 4.87 -19.86
N GLY A 49 4.73 5.65 -20.44
CA GLY A 49 5.67 6.48 -19.66
C GLY A 49 5.03 7.60 -18.82
N SER A 50 3.73 7.89 -19.00
CA SER A 50 3.00 8.85 -18.15
C SER A 50 2.33 8.19 -16.94
N ASN A 51 2.33 6.86 -16.83
CA ASN A 51 1.91 6.15 -15.62
C ASN A 51 3.17 5.88 -14.77
N PRO A 52 3.30 6.44 -13.56
CA PRO A 52 4.49 6.26 -12.74
C PRO A 52 4.68 4.80 -12.29
N PHE A 53 3.62 3.99 -12.30
CA PHE A 53 3.67 2.56 -12.00
C PHE A 53 3.92 1.69 -13.24
N ASN A 54 4.20 2.28 -14.40
CA ASN A 54 4.41 1.53 -15.63
C ASN A 54 5.65 0.63 -15.54
N GLY A 55 5.45 -0.67 -15.71
CA GLY A 55 6.51 -1.68 -15.62
C GLY A 55 6.67 -2.30 -14.23
N ILE A 56 5.93 -1.82 -13.22
CA ILE A 56 5.83 -2.49 -11.92
C ILE A 56 5.08 -3.81 -12.06
N ASN A 57 5.57 -4.85 -11.38
CA ASN A 57 4.87 -6.11 -11.19
C ASN A 57 4.22 -6.14 -9.80
N ALA A 58 3.01 -5.59 -9.71
CA ALA A 58 2.31 -5.42 -8.44
C ALA A 58 1.80 -6.74 -7.82
N GLY A 59 1.92 -7.88 -8.50
CA GLY A 59 1.40 -9.14 -7.96
C GLY A 59 -0.05 -9.45 -8.29
N PHE A 60 -0.53 -10.61 -7.88
CA PHE A 60 -1.91 -11.01 -8.14
C PHE A 60 -2.85 -10.38 -7.11
N PHE A 61 -3.97 -9.83 -7.58
CA PHE A 61 -4.95 -9.12 -6.75
C PHE A 61 -4.31 -8.03 -5.87
N PRO A 62 -3.56 -7.10 -6.50
CA PRO A 62 -2.74 -6.14 -5.78
C PRO A 62 -3.60 -5.16 -4.99
N LYS A 63 -3.22 -4.91 -3.74
CA LYS A 63 -3.84 -3.93 -2.85
C LYS A 63 -2.81 -2.84 -2.53
N PRO A 64 -2.76 -1.78 -3.35
CA PRO A 64 -1.76 -0.73 -3.21
C PRO A 64 -2.04 0.15 -1.98
N THR A 65 -0.98 0.52 -1.28
CA THR A 65 -0.94 1.52 -0.21
C THR A 65 0.24 2.44 -0.47
N LEU A 66 0.03 3.74 -0.30
CA LEU A 66 1.06 4.75 -0.49
C LEU A 66 1.28 5.51 0.80
N ALA A 67 2.53 5.69 1.17
CA ALA A 67 2.97 6.41 2.35
C ALA A 67 4.46 6.75 2.21
N ASP A 68 4.91 7.78 2.92
CA ASP A 68 6.33 8.11 3.07
C ASP A 68 6.97 7.15 4.09
N ILE A 69 7.50 6.02 3.60
CA ILE A 69 7.91 4.89 4.46
C ILE A 69 9.34 5.05 4.94
N ASP A 70 10.18 5.73 4.17
CA ASP A 70 11.56 6.04 4.54
C ASP A 70 11.77 7.49 5.03
N GLY A 71 10.69 8.27 5.15
CA GLY A 71 10.71 9.60 5.77
C GLY A 71 11.45 10.66 4.95
N ASP A 72 11.60 10.46 3.63
CA ASP A 72 12.27 11.41 2.75
C ASP A 72 11.34 12.49 2.16
N GLY A 73 10.04 12.35 2.42
CA GLY A 73 9.00 13.32 2.05
C GLY A 73 8.32 13.03 0.72
N ASP A 74 8.60 11.88 0.09
CA ASP A 74 7.84 11.39 -1.06
C ASP A 74 7.12 10.07 -0.76
N LEU A 75 6.15 9.71 -1.62
CA LEU A 75 5.30 8.54 -1.37
C LEU A 75 5.91 7.28 -1.96
N ASP A 76 6.22 6.33 -1.09
CA ASP A 76 6.57 4.97 -1.45
C ASP A 76 5.31 4.10 -1.67
N LEU A 77 5.51 2.96 -2.33
CA LEU A 77 4.44 2.00 -2.62
C LEU A 77 4.65 0.66 -1.92
N VAL A 78 3.65 0.26 -1.15
CA VAL A 78 3.50 -1.10 -0.63
C VAL A 78 2.30 -1.75 -1.30
N VAL A 79 2.47 -2.99 -1.75
CA VAL A 79 1.38 -3.75 -2.38
C VAL A 79 1.16 -5.04 -1.62
N GLY A 80 -0.07 -5.22 -1.13
CA GLY A 80 -0.52 -6.52 -0.64
C GLY A 80 -0.95 -7.45 -1.77
N GLU A 81 -0.55 -8.71 -1.69
CA GLU A 81 -0.81 -9.76 -2.68
C GLU A 81 -1.81 -10.81 -2.17
N ASN A 82 -2.31 -11.64 -3.08
CA ASN A 82 -3.19 -12.77 -2.74
C ASN A 82 -2.50 -13.86 -1.91
N ASP A 83 -1.18 -14.01 -2.01
CA ASP A 83 -0.40 -15.00 -1.28
C ASP A 83 -0.01 -14.55 0.14
N GLY A 84 -0.52 -13.41 0.59
CA GLY A 84 -0.30 -12.89 1.93
C GLY A 84 1.01 -12.14 2.11
N THR A 85 1.86 -12.06 1.08
CA THR A 85 3.12 -11.30 1.13
C THR A 85 2.91 -9.82 0.86
N LEU A 86 3.94 -9.00 1.10
CA LEU A 86 3.98 -7.58 0.80
C LEU A 86 5.15 -7.27 -0.13
N LYS A 87 4.87 -6.57 -1.23
CA LYS A 87 5.90 -5.98 -2.09
C LYS A 87 6.15 -4.53 -1.72
N TYR A 88 7.40 -4.11 -1.80
CA TYR A 88 7.83 -2.74 -1.56
C TYR A 88 8.52 -2.15 -2.78
N TYR A 89 8.10 -0.94 -3.13
CA TYR A 89 8.70 -0.12 -4.15
C TYR A 89 9.00 1.24 -3.54
N GLN A 90 10.28 1.50 -3.32
CA GLN A 90 10.73 2.82 -2.87
C GLN A 90 10.58 3.79 -4.05
N ASN A 91 10.04 4.97 -3.80
CA ASN A 91 10.14 6.04 -4.77
C ASN A 91 11.53 6.68 -4.65
N THR A 92 12.32 6.54 -5.72
CA THR A 92 13.70 7.06 -5.80
C THR A 92 13.78 8.37 -6.60
N GLY A 93 12.61 8.90 -6.97
CA GLY A 93 12.44 10.11 -7.76
C GLY A 93 12.25 11.33 -6.87
N THR A 94 11.16 12.04 -7.11
CA THR A 94 10.68 13.13 -6.26
C THR A 94 9.17 13.06 -6.19
N THR A 95 8.53 13.76 -5.23
CA THR A 95 7.07 13.87 -5.15
C THR A 95 6.43 14.26 -6.48
N SER A 96 7.02 15.21 -7.23
CA SER A 96 6.49 15.68 -8.51
C SER A 96 6.83 14.84 -9.74
N ASN A 97 7.72 13.86 -9.59
CA ASN A 97 8.14 12.97 -10.68
C ASN A 97 8.60 11.63 -10.08
N PRO A 98 7.65 10.84 -9.57
CA PRO A 98 7.96 9.61 -8.84
C PRO A 98 8.58 8.55 -9.76
N ALA A 99 9.53 7.80 -9.22
CA ALA A 99 10.23 6.72 -9.89
C ALA A 99 10.39 5.52 -8.94
N TYR A 100 9.51 4.53 -9.09
CA TYR A 100 9.43 3.40 -8.19
C TYR A 100 10.45 2.30 -8.52
N GLU A 101 11.28 1.95 -7.53
CA GLU A 101 12.25 0.87 -7.60
C GLU A 101 11.88 -0.26 -6.62
N ALA A 102 11.76 -1.49 -7.12
CA ALA A 102 11.49 -2.64 -6.27
C ALA A 102 12.66 -2.90 -5.31
N LYS A 103 12.38 -2.99 -4.01
CA LYS A 103 13.35 -3.43 -3.01
C LYS A 103 13.06 -4.87 -2.58
N THR A 104 14.11 -5.63 -2.29
CA THR A 104 14.01 -7.05 -1.93
C THR A 104 15.04 -7.41 -0.85
N GLY A 105 14.81 -8.52 -0.15
CA GLY A 105 15.67 -8.97 0.94
C GLY A 105 15.82 -7.90 2.01
N ASP A 106 17.05 -7.70 2.52
CA ASP A 106 17.35 -6.75 3.59
C ASP A 106 17.00 -5.29 3.27
N SER A 107 16.78 -4.93 2.00
CA SER A 107 16.35 -3.58 1.59
C SER A 107 14.82 -3.40 1.56
N ASN A 108 14.06 -4.48 1.73
CA ASN A 108 12.60 -4.44 1.88
C ASN A 108 12.26 -4.54 3.38
N PRO A 109 11.75 -3.48 4.03
CA PRO A 109 11.44 -3.53 5.45
C PRO A 109 10.28 -4.48 5.78
N PHE A 110 9.52 -4.91 4.77
CA PHE A 110 8.43 -5.88 4.90
C PHE A 110 8.86 -7.31 4.52
N ASP A 111 10.14 -7.55 4.24
CA ASP A 111 10.64 -8.88 3.88
C ASP A 111 10.35 -9.88 5.01
N GLY A 112 9.84 -11.06 4.63
CA GLY A 112 9.43 -12.09 5.58
C GLY A 112 8.07 -11.89 6.25
N ILE A 113 7.37 -10.77 6.01
CA ILE A 113 5.96 -10.62 6.42
C ILE A 113 5.07 -11.43 5.48
N ASP A 114 4.37 -12.40 6.06
CA ASP A 114 3.42 -13.27 5.39
C ASP A 114 2.17 -13.47 6.26
N VAL A 115 1.03 -12.96 5.81
CA VAL A 115 -0.28 -13.14 6.47
C VAL A 115 -1.13 -14.25 5.83
N ARG A 116 -0.49 -15.10 5.01
CA ARG A 116 -0.99 -16.27 4.28
C ARG A 116 -1.86 -15.99 3.07
N ASP A 117 -2.93 -15.21 3.25
CA ASP A 117 -3.94 -15.05 2.23
C ASP A 117 -4.43 -13.60 2.17
N PHE A 118 -4.35 -13.00 0.97
CA PHE A 118 -4.91 -11.69 0.64
C PHE A 118 -4.50 -10.55 1.59
N SER A 119 -3.20 -10.29 1.71
CA SER A 119 -2.70 -9.18 2.50
C SER A 119 -3.28 -7.85 2.03
N SER A 120 -3.73 -7.04 2.98
CA SER A 120 -4.31 -5.71 2.77
C SER A 120 -3.62 -4.74 3.72
N PRO A 121 -2.48 -4.15 3.32
CA PRO A 121 -1.69 -3.30 4.20
C PRO A 121 -2.38 -1.94 4.44
N SER A 122 -2.06 -1.34 5.59
CA SER A 122 -2.39 0.03 5.97
C SER A 122 -1.28 0.52 6.89
N LEU A 123 -0.82 1.75 6.69
CA LEU A 123 0.26 2.35 7.46
C LEU A 123 -0.25 3.58 8.23
N ALA A 124 0.13 3.69 9.50
CA ALA A 124 -0.19 4.84 10.35
C ALA A 124 0.69 4.82 11.60
N ASP A 125 0.97 5.99 12.18
CA ASP A 125 1.55 6.10 13.53
C ASP A 125 0.49 5.71 14.57
N ILE A 126 0.52 4.46 15.05
CA ILE A 126 -0.53 3.88 15.91
C ILE A 126 -0.21 4.07 17.39
N ASP A 127 1.07 4.05 17.77
CA ASP A 127 1.49 4.23 19.16
C ASP A 127 1.91 5.68 19.50
N GLY A 128 1.99 6.55 18.50
CA GLY A 128 2.24 7.98 18.66
C GLY A 128 3.73 8.34 18.81
N ASP A 129 4.64 7.48 18.37
CA ASP A 129 6.08 7.70 18.47
C ASP A 129 6.69 8.45 17.27
N GLY A 130 5.87 8.69 16.24
CA GLY A 130 6.22 9.50 15.07
C GLY A 130 6.77 8.69 13.88
N ASP A 131 6.75 7.36 13.94
CA ASP A 131 7.00 6.51 12.78
C ASP A 131 5.76 5.71 12.35
N LEU A 132 5.81 5.15 11.14
CA LEU A 132 4.66 4.44 10.58
C LEU A 132 4.66 2.97 11.02
N ASP A 133 3.63 2.59 11.75
CA ASP A 133 3.31 1.19 12.02
C ASP A 133 2.50 0.58 10.87
N LEU A 134 2.56 -0.76 10.76
CA LEU A 134 1.85 -1.53 9.75
C LEU A 134 0.72 -2.35 10.36
N VAL A 135 -0.47 -2.22 9.78
CA VAL A 135 -1.59 -3.14 9.98
C VAL A 135 -1.86 -3.87 8.67
N VAL A 136 -1.95 -5.19 8.73
CA VAL A 136 -2.28 -6.02 7.56
C VAL A 136 -3.55 -6.79 7.86
N GLY A 137 -4.59 -6.51 7.07
CA GLY A 137 -5.78 -7.36 7.01
C GLY A 137 -5.49 -8.63 6.20
N GLU A 138 -6.11 -9.73 6.58
CA GLU A 138 -6.02 -11.01 5.87
C GLU A 138 -7.40 -11.59 5.52
N PHE A 139 -7.43 -12.61 4.65
CA PHE A 139 -8.63 -13.20 4.04
C PHE A 139 -9.75 -13.59 5.04
N TYR A 140 -9.38 -14.13 6.20
CA TYR A 140 -10.29 -14.57 7.26
C TYR A 140 -10.75 -13.45 8.19
N GLY A 141 -10.38 -12.19 7.91
CA GLY A 141 -10.90 -11.02 8.61
C GLY A 141 -10.16 -10.65 9.90
N THR A 142 -9.04 -11.31 10.22
CA THR A 142 -8.18 -10.88 11.33
C THR A 142 -7.25 -9.75 10.89
N LEU A 143 -6.79 -8.97 11.88
CA LEU A 143 -5.84 -7.89 11.69
C LEU A 143 -4.51 -8.26 12.35
N LYS A 144 -3.43 -8.24 11.57
CA LYS A 144 -2.06 -8.37 12.06
C LYS A 144 -1.48 -6.99 12.25
N TYR A 145 -0.88 -6.75 13.41
CA TYR A 145 -0.21 -5.51 13.74
C TYR A 145 1.28 -5.75 13.86
N TYR A 146 2.04 -4.91 13.16
CA TYR A 146 3.49 -4.87 13.18
C TYR A 146 3.88 -3.46 13.60
N GLN A 147 4.43 -3.35 14.81
CA GLN A 147 4.97 -2.08 15.27
C GLN A 147 6.29 -1.85 14.55
N ASN A 148 6.52 -0.64 14.03
CA ASN A 148 7.85 -0.25 13.62
C ASN A 148 8.66 0.09 14.88
N THR A 149 9.76 -0.64 15.06
CA THR A 149 10.67 -0.53 16.22
C THR A 149 12.00 0.11 15.83
N GLY A 150 12.11 0.51 14.57
CA GLY A 150 13.27 1.16 13.99
C GLY A 150 13.16 2.67 14.13
N THR A 151 13.24 3.36 12.99
CA THR A 151 13.03 4.81 12.87
C THR A 151 12.32 5.08 11.56
N THR A 152 11.73 6.26 11.37
CA THR A 152 11.14 6.68 10.09
C THR A 152 12.08 6.44 8.90
N SER A 153 13.38 6.75 9.03
CA SER A 153 14.34 6.57 7.92
C SER A 153 14.98 5.19 7.79
N ASN A 154 14.62 4.26 8.67
CA ASN A 154 15.12 2.89 8.65
C ASN A 154 14.11 2.00 9.40
N PRO A 155 12.94 1.76 8.82
CA PRO A 155 11.85 1.05 9.49
C PRO A 155 12.22 -0.41 9.75
N ALA A 156 11.77 -0.95 10.88
CA ALA A 156 11.97 -2.34 11.28
C ALA A 156 10.73 -2.88 11.99
N TYR A 157 9.98 -3.74 11.32
CA TYR A 157 8.66 -4.18 11.77
C TYR A 157 8.72 -5.42 12.66
N GLU A 158 8.17 -5.33 13.87
CA GLU A 158 8.00 -6.44 14.80
C GLU A 158 6.51 -6.76 15.00
N VAL A 159 6.13 -8.02 14.77
CA VAL A 159 4.76 -8.48 14.99
C VAL A 159 4.38 -8.39 16.48
N LYS A 160 3.24 -7.77 16.77
CA LYS A 160 2.66 -7.78 18.12
C LYS A 160 1.46 -8.71 18.18
N THR A 161 1.30 -9.38 19.30
CA THR A 161 0.24 -10.38 19.53
C THR A 161 -0.36 -10.24 20.92
N GLY A 162 -1.53 -10.84 21.14
CA GLY A 162 -2.21 -10.78 22.44
C GLY A 162 -2.50 -9.33 22.84
N ASP A 163 -2.23 -9.00 24.10
CA ASP A 163 -2.52 -7.68 24.67
C ASP A 163 -1.67 -6.54 24.07
N SER A 164 -0.54 -6.87 23.43
CA SER A 164 0.31 -5.90 22.71
C SER A 164 -0.23 -5.55 21.32
N ASN A 165 -1.25 -6.26 20.82
CA ASN A 165 -1.90 -5.93 19.56
C ASN A 165 -3.23 -5.20 19.86
N PRO A 166 -3.33 -3.89 19.58
CA PRO A 166 -4.55 -3.12 19.89
C PRO A 166 -5.76 -3.57 19.05
N PHE A 167 -5.54 -4.36 17.99
CA PHE A 167 -6.57 -4.95 17.15
C PHE A 167 -6.87 -6.41 17.51
N ASN A 168 -6.27 -6.95 18.58
CA ASN A 168 -6.50 -8.33 18.99
C ASN A 168 -7.99 -8.57 19.30
N GLY A 169 -8.56 -9.61 18.69
CA GLY A 169 -9.98 -9.94 18.85
C GLY A 169 -10.94 -9.14 17.95
N ILE A 170 -10.44 -8.22 17.11
CA ILE A 170 -11.23 -7.63 16.02
C ILE A 170 -11.27 -8.64 14.87
N ASP A 171 -12.48 -8.99 14.46
CA ASP A 171 -12.77 -9.80 13.28
C ASP A 171 -13.72 -8.98 12.39
N VAL A 172 -13.23 -8.61 11.20
CA VAL A 172 -13.99 -7.83 10.21
C VAL A 172 -14.81 -8.71 9.26
N GLY A 173 -14.86 -10.03 9.52
CA GLY A 173 -15.62 -11.02 8.75
C GLY A 173 -14.94 -11.47 7.46
N TYR A 174 -15.41 -12.59 6.92
CA TYR A 174 -15.00 -13.09 5.60
C TYR A 174 -15.25 -12.03 4.52
N TYR A 175 -14.27 -11.82 3.64
CA TYR A 175 -14.35 -10.92 2.47
C TYR A 175 -14.34 -9.42 2.77
N SER A 176 -13.79 -8.98 3.91
CA SER A 176 -13.53 -7.55 4.17
C SER A 176 -12.58 -6.92 3.12
N HIS A 177 -11.78 -7.74 2.44
CA HIS A 177 -11.13 -7.40 1.18
C HIS A 177 -12.10 -7.73 0.03
N ASN A 178 -12.71 -6.73 -0.60
CA ASN A 178 -13.77 -6.90 -1.60
C ASN A 178 -13.47 -7.95 -2.71
N PRO A 179 -14.22 -9.07 -2.81
CA PRO A 179 -14.12 -10.03 -3.90
C PRO A 179 -15.50 -10.22 -4.52
N GLY A 180 -15.72 -9.64 -5.70
CA GLY A 180 -16.95 -9.86 -6.46
C GLY A 180 -17.27 -11.37 -6.55
N ARG A 181 -18.41 -11.78 -5.99
CA ARG A 181 -19.12 -13.03 -6.30
C ARG A 181 -20.38 -12.61 -7.09
N TYR A 182 -20.77 -13.18 -8.22
CA TYR A 182 -20.81 -14.57 -8.66
C TYR A 182 -20.58 -14.67 -10.18
#